data_AF-A0A3M1YPD1-F1
#
_entry.id   AF-A0A3M1YPD1-F1
#
_cell.length_a   1.000
_cell.length_b   1.000
_cell.length_c   1.000
_cell.angle_alpha   90.00
_cell.angle_beta   90.00
_cell.angle_gamma   90.00
#
_symmetry.space_group_name_H-M   'P 1'
#
loop_
_entity.id
_entity.type
_entity.pdbx_description
1 polymer ?
#
loop_
_entity_poly.entity_id
_entity_poly.type
_entity_poly.pdbx_seq_one_letter_code
_entity_poly.pdbx_strand_id
1 'polypeptide(L)' 'MRKTAWMWRDESTDAVMGVTFDEDRAVLQWYDEPGCACTGSDAEQPLADFLENGPRGGNPPPDVLEEMRAELGAF' A
#
# COMPACT_ATOMS: atom_id res chain seq x y z
N MET A 1 16.22 -8.23 -1.67
CA MET A 1 15.12 -7.66 -0.89
C MET A 1 14.66 -6.41 -1.60
N ARG A 2 13.57 -6.52 -2.35
CA ARG A 2 12.99 -5.37 -3.05
C ARG A 2 12.01 -4.71 -2.09
N LYS A 3 12.19 -3.43 -1.84
CA LYS A 3 11.21 -2.62 -1.12
C LYS A 3 10.50 -1.77 -2.15
N THR A 4 9.24 -2.08 -2.41
CA THR A 4 8.38 -1.18 -3.18
C THR A 4 7.48 -0.41 -2.23
N ALA A 5 7.31 0.88 -2.52
CA ALA A 5 6.40 1.76 -1.83
C ALA A 5 5.60 2.56 -2.86
N TRP A 6 4.33 2.77 -2.58
CA TRP A 6 3.47 3.67 -3.34
C TRP A 6 2.91 4.73 -2.41
N MET A 7 2.76 5.94 -2.93
CA MET A 7 2.18 7.06 -2.23
C MET A 7 1.27 7.83 -3.18
N TRP A 8 0.14 8.28 -2.67
CA TRP A 8 -0.80 9.08 -3.45
C TRP A 8 -1.50 10.08 -2.54
N ARG A 9 -2.10 11.11 -3.14
CA ARG A 9 -3.01 12.00 -2.43
C ARG A 9 -4.41 11.39 -2.50
N ASP A 10 -5.09 11.31 -1.35
CA ASP A 10 -6.50 10.98 -1.31
C ASP A 10 -7.32 12.24 -1.63
N GLU A 11 -8.04 12.23 -2.74
CA GLU A 11 -8.82 13.39 -3.17
C GLU A 11 -10.04 13.68 -2.27
N SER A 12 -10.47 12.72 -1.45
CA SER A 12 -11.63 12.88 -0.57
C SER A 12 -11.28 13.51 0.78
N THR A 13 -10.09 13.24 1.31
CA THR A 13 -9.63 13.74 2.61
C THR A 13 -8.53 14.78 2.51
N ASP A 14 -7.92 14.94 1.33
CA ASP A 14 -6.70 15.71 1.08
C ASP A 14 -5.44 15.16 1.75
N ALA A 15 -5.55 14.01 2.43
CA ALA A 15 -4.44 13.34 3.09
C ALA A 15 -3.48 12.72 2.07
N VAL A 16 -2.25 12.48 2.51
CA VAL A 16 -1.32 11.62 1.79
C VAL A 16 -1.54 10.20 2.31
N MET A 17 -1.71 9.24 1.41
CA MET A 17 -1.77 7.83 1.74
C MET A 17 -0.49 7.15 1.25
N GLY A 18 -0.09 6.08 1.92
CA GLY A 18 1.07 5.29 1.53
C GLY A 18 0.85 3.81 1.75
N VAL A 19 1.59 3.00 1.00
CA VAL A 19 1.69 1.56 1.23
C VAL A 19 3.09 1.07 0.90
N THR A 20 3.65 0.21 1.76
CA THR A 20 4.92 -0.47 1.49
C THR A 20 4.71 -1.97 1.46
N PHE A 21 5.42 -2.68 0.58
CA PHE A 21 5.40 -4.14 0.55
C PHE A 21 6.61 -4.73 1.28
N ASP A 22 6.34 -5.56 2.29
CA ASP A 22 7.32 -6.41 2.95
C ASP A 22 7.32 -7.79 2.28
N GLU A 23 8.29 -8.00 1.40
CA GLU A 23 8.47 -9.23 0.62
C GLU A 23 8.73 -10.46 1.51
N ASP A 24 9.47 -10.30 2.61
CA ASP A 24 9.83 -11.42 3.50
C ASP A 24 8.59 -11.95 4.23
N ARG A 25 7.67 -11.06 4.58
CA ARG A 25 6.42 -11.42 5.26
C ARG A 25 5.25 -11.62 4.29
N ALA A 26 5.41 -11.23 3.02
CA ALA A 26 4.34 -11.12 2.03
C ALA A 26 3.15 -10.27 2.54
N VAL A 27 3.45 -9.09 3.11
CA VAL A 27 2.47 -8.18 3.71
C VAL A 27 2.61 -6.77 3.15
N LEU A 28 1.48 -6.16 2.79
CA LEU A 28 1.35 -4.73 2.54
C LEU A 28 1.11 -4.00 3.88
N GLN A 29 1.86 -2.95 4.10
CA GLN A 29 1.77 -2.07 5.26
C GLN A 29 1.20 -0.73 4.80
N TRP A 30 0.03 -0.36 5.30
CA TRP A 30 -0.72 0.84 4.92
C TRP A 30 -0.45 1.97 5.89
N TYR A 31 -0.43 3.19 5.35
CA TYR A 31 -0.15 4.42 6.08
C TYR A 31 -1.16 5.50 5.71
N ASP A 32 -1.79 6.10 6.72
CA ASP A 32 -2.59 7.31 6.64
C ASP A 32 -1.75 8.49 7.15
N GLU A 33 -1.69 9.55 6.37
CA GLU A 33 -0.77 10.67 6.57
C GLU A 33 0.63 10.19 6.98
N PRO A 34 1.37 9.46 6.11
CA PRO A 34 2.70 8.93 6.44
C PRO A 34 3.65 10.07 6.79
N GLY A 35 3.63 10.43 8.07
CA GLY A 35 4.47 11.42 8.71
C GLY A 35 5.78 10.78 9.16
N CYS A 36 6.63 11.61 9.77
CA CYS A 36 8.01 11.29 10.16
C CYS A 36 8.21 9.84 10.62
N ALA A 37 9.31 9.24 10.15
CA ALA A 37 9.67 7.80 10.10
C ALA A 37 9.66 6.98 11.41
N CYS A 38 8.96 7.42 12.46
CA CYS A 38 8.93 6.82 13.78
C CYS A 38 7.64 6.03 14.06
N THR A 39 6.57 6.22 13.29
CA THR A 39 5.31 5.48 13.46
C THR A 39 5.29 4.21 12.61
N GLY A 40 4.73 3.14 13.18
CA GLY A 40 4.44 1.90 12.45
C GLY A 40 3.33 2.10 11.43
N SER A 41 3.00 1.05 10.67
CA SER A 41 1.86 1.08 9.76
C SER A 41 0.53 1.12 10.50
N ASP A 42 -0.45 1.84 9.96
CA ASP A 42 -1.80 1.92 10.51
C ASP A 42 -2.58 0.63 10.30
N ALA A 43 -2.28 -0.09 9.21
CA ALA A 43 -2.84 -1.41 8.95
C ALA A 43 -1.84 -2.32 8.22
N GLU A 44 -1.99 -3.62 8.42
CA GLU A 44 -1.29 -4.65 7.65
C GLU A 44 -2.32 -5.48 6.86
N GLN A 45 -1.95 -5.83 5.62
CA GLN A 45 -2.76 -6.66 4.73
C GLN A 45 -1.89 -7.73 4.07
N PRO A 46 -2.21 -9.03 4.20
CA PRO A 46 -1.53 -10.08 3.46
C PRO A 46 -1.63 -9.87 1.94
N LEU A 47 -0.56 -10.18 1.20
CA LEU A 47 -0.56 -10.05 -0.26
C LEU A 47 -1.70 -10.85 -0.92
N ALA A 48 -1.94 -12.08 -0.46
CA ALA A 48 -3.02 -12.92 -0.98
C ALA A 48 -4.40 -12.26 -0.82
N ASP A 49 -4.65 -11.61 0.33
CA ASP A 49 -5.88 -10.86 0.59
C ASP A 49 -5.99 -9.63 -0.32
N PHE A 50 -4.89 -8.91 -0.56
CA PHE A 50 -4.87 -7.80 -1.51
C PHE A 50 -5.17 -8.25 -2.95
N LEU A 51 -4.62 -9.37 -3.38
CA LEU A 51 -4.83 -9.88 -4.74
C LEU A 51 -6.28 -10.34 -4.95
N GLU A 52 -6.88 -10.99 -3.94
CA GLU A 52 -8.26 -11.49 -3.98
C GLU A 52 -9.31 -10.39 -3.78
N ASN A 53 -9.13 -9.56 -2.75
CA ASN A 53 -10.15 -8.61 -2.27
C ASN A 53 -9.83 -7.14 -2.58
N GLY A 54 -8.62 -6.84 -3.04
CA GLY A 54 -8.17 -5.47 -3.32
C GLY A 54 -7.62 -4.75 -2.08
N PRO A 55 -7.37 -3.43 -2.18
CA PRO A 55 -6.80 -2.62 -1.10
C PRO A 55 -7.73 -2.58 0.13
N ARG A 56 -7.20 -2.90 1.30
CA ARG A 56 -7.93 -2.82 2.58
C ARG A 56 -7.86 -1.44 3.23
N GLY A 57 -6.79 -0.70 2.95
CA GLY A 57 -6.55 0.65 3.46
C GLY A 57 -6.42 1.66 2.32
N GLY A 58 -6.94 2.86 2.54
CA GLY A 58 -6.95 3.93 1.53
C GLY A 58 -7.77 3.59 0.28
N ASN A 59 -7.83 4.56 -0.63
CA ASN A 59 -8.43 4.39 -1.95
C ASN A 59 -7.40 4.81 -3.01
N PRO A 60 -6.47 3.91 -3.40
CA PRO A 60 -5.48 4.24 -4.41
C PRO A 60 -6.16 4.66 -5.72
N PRO A 61 -5.69 5.74 -6.37
CA PRO A 61 -6.09 6.08 -7.71
C PRO A 61 -5.89 4.89 -8.67
N PRO A 62 -6.69 4.78 -9.75
CA PRO A 62 -6.64 3.62 -10.64
C PRO A 62 -5.26 3.32 -11.22
N ASP A 63 -4.49 4.35 -11.58
CA ASP A 63 -3.12 4.21 -12.09
C ASP A 63 -2.15 3.64 -11.05
N VAL A 64 -2.24 4.10 -9.80
CA VAL A 64 -1.46 3.57 -8.68
C VAL A 64 -1.85 2.12 -8.39
N LEU A 65 -3.16 1.80 -8.40
CA LEU A 65 -3.64 0.44 -8.17
C LEU A 65 -3.19 -0.52 -9.29
N GLU A 66 -3.21 -0.06 -10.54
CA GLU A 66 -2.70 -0.83 -11.68
C GLU A 66 -1.20 -1.11 -11.54
N GLU A 67 -0.41 -0.11 -11.17
CA GLU A 67 1.02 -0.27 -10.90
C GLU A 67 1.27 -1.28 -9.77
N MET A 68 0.56 -1.13 -8.65
CA MET A 68 0.64 -2.08 -7.53
C MET A 68 0.35 -3.50 -7.98
N ARG A 69 -0.71 -3.74 -8.75
CA ARG A 69 -1.07 -5.08 -9.24
C ARG A 69 -0.04 -5.62 -10.23
N ALA A 70 0.49 -4.78 -11.11
CA ALA A 70 1.51 -5.20 -12.07
C ALA A 70 2.80 -5.63 -11.38
N GLU A 71 3.22 -4.89 -10.34
CA GLU A 71 4.43 -5.23 -9.60
C GLU A 71 4.23 -6.43 -8.67
N LEU A 72 3.10 -6.47 -7.93
CA LEU A 72 2.84 -7.49 -6.92
C LEU A 72 2.31 -8.81 -7.49
N GLY A 73 1.60 -8.78 -8.61
CA GLY A 73 1.11 -9.98 -9.30
C GLY A 73 2.19 -10.74 -10.06
N ALA A 74 3.41 -10.20 -10.14
CA ALA A 74 4.59 -10.87 -10.65
C ALA A 74 5.32 -11.73 -9.59
N PHE A 75 4.82 -11.77 -8.35
CA PHE A 75 5.36 -12.54 -7.23
C PHE A 75 4.61 -13.87 -7.03
#